data_AF-A0A815D9J6-F1
#
_entry.id   AF-A0A815D9J6-F1
#
_cell.length_a   1.000
_cell.length_b   1.000
_cell.length_c   1.000
_cell.angle_alpha   90.00
_cell.angle_beta   90.00
_cell.angle_gamma   90.00
#
_symmetry.space_group_name_H-M   'P 1'
#
loop_
_entity.id
_entity.type
_entity.pdbx_description
1 polymer ?
#
loop_
_entity_poly.entity_id
_entity_poly.type
_entity_poly.pdbx_seq_one_letter_code
_entity_poly.pdbx_strand_id
1 'polypeptide(L)' 'MTTKRFLTGYDILVDRRANKGTAFSIEERQTYRIHGLLPPTVATPNLQVERFMENLRNMPDDLSRYIS' A
#
# COMPACT_ATOMS: atom_id res chain seq x y z
N MET A 1 -14.49 24.73 -10.50
CA MET A 1 -14.85 24.06 -9.22
C MET A 1 -14.37 22.63 -9.31
N THR A 2 -13.32 22.24 -8.58
CA THR A 2 -12.78 20.87 -8.65
C THR A 2 -13.53 20.01 -7.65
N THR A 3 -14.38 19.11 -8.12
CA THR A 3 -15.13 18.17 -7.28
C THR A 3 -14.14 17.22 -6.60
N LYS A 4 -14.07 17.25 -5.26
CA LYS A 4 -13.23 16.33 -4.48
C LYS A 4 -13.80 14.92 -4.61
N ARG A 5 -13.19 14.07 -5.44
CA ARG A 5 -13.57 12.65 -5.56
C ARG A 5 -13.16 11.93 -4.27
N PHE A 6 -14.12 11.30 -3.62
CA PHE A 6 -13.84 10.40 -2.49
C PHE A 6 -13.41 9.04 -3.04
N LEU A 7 -12.15 8.66 -2.81
CA LEU A 7 -11.62 7.36 -3.23
C LEU A 7 -12.06 6.29 -2.22
N THR A 8 -12.69 5.21 -2.71
CA THR A 8 -13.14 4.06 -1.91
C THR A 8 -13.02 2.78 -2.74
N GLY A 9 -13.14 1.62 -2.10
CA GLY A 9 -13.08 0.31 -2.76
C GLY A 9 -11.76 0.13 -3.50
N TYR A 10 -11.82 -0.42 -4.71
CA TYR A 10 -10.61 -0.64 -5.50
C TYR A 10 -9.91 0.68 -5.91
N ASP A 11 -10.66 1.78 -6.09
CA ASP A 11 -10.11 3.06 -6.55
C ASP A 11 -9.05 3.64 -5.60
N ILE A 12 -9.24 3.48 -4.28
CA ILE A 12 -8.23 3.96 -3.30
C ILE A 12 -6.97 3.09 -3.30
N LEU A 13 -7.07 1.83 -3.73
CA LEU A 13 -5.94 0.89 -3.78
C LEU A 13 -5.06 1.12 -5.00
N VAL A 14 -5.60 1.65 -6.10
CA VAL A 14 -4.82 1.96 -7.31
C VAL A 14 -4.26 3.38 -7.32
N ASP A 15 -4.79 4.28 -6.50
CA ASP A 15 -4.25 5.62 -6.35
C ASP A 15 -2.93 5.60 -5.56
N ARG A 16 -1.81 5.92 -6.23
CA ARG A 16 -0.46 5.88 -5.64
C ARG A 16 -0.28 6.82 -4.45
N ARG A 17 -1.08 7.87 -4.31
CA ARG A 17 -0.95 8.87 -3.23
C ARG A 17 -1.78 8.47 -2.01
N ALA A 18 -2.92 7.83 -2.22
CA ALA A 18 -3.82 7.42 -1.15
C ALA A 18 -3.55 6.00 -0.62
N ASN A 19 -3.01 5.12 -1.46
CA ASN A 19 -2.80 3.73 -1.10
C ASN A 19 -1.70 3.57 -0.04
N LYS A 20 -2.06 2.94 1.09
CA LYS A 20 -1.14 2.57 2.19
C LYS A 20 -0.80 1.07 2.20
N GLY A 21 -1.33 0.31 1.25
CA GLY A 21 -1.23 -1.14 1.19
C GLY A 21 -1.73 -1.79 2.48
N THR A 22 -0.97 -2.73 3.02
CA THR A 22 -1.31 -3.40 4.28
C THR A 22 -1.27 -2.50 5.52
N ALA A 23 -0.80 -1.25 5.41
CA ALA A 23 -0.78 -0.30 6.53
C ALA A 23 -2.12 0.41 6.77
N PHE A 24 -3.14 0.18 5.94
CA PHE A 24 -4.51 0.57 6.31
C PHE A 24 -4.94 -0.13 7.60
N SER A 25 -5.38 0.66 8.59
CA SER A 25 -5.94 0.14 9.83
C SER A 25 -7.25 -0.62 9.57
N ILE A 26 -7.73 -1.41 10.52
CA ILE A 26 -9.02 -2.11 10.38
C ILE A 26 -10.18 -1.12 10.18
N GLU A 27 -10.17 -0.01 10.92
CA GLU A 27 -11.16 1.06 10.83
C GLU A 27 -11.14 1.74 9.46
N GLU A 28 -9.96 2.06 8.94
CA GLU A 28 -9.81 2.62 7.58
C GLU A 28 -10.31 1.62 6.53
N ARG A 29 -10.00 0.33 6.69
CA ARG A 29 -10.45 -0.69 5.75
C ARG A 29 -11.98 -0.80 5.68
N GLN A 30 -12.66 -0.69 6.82
CA GLN A 30 -14.12 -0.65 6.88
C GLN A 30 -14.66 0.65 6.26
N THR A 31 -14.07 1.78 6.63
CA THR A 31 -14.48 3.12 6.16
C THR A 31 -14.35 3.26 4.65
N TYR A 32 -13.22 2.83 4.08
CA TYR A 32 -12.97 2.87 2.64
C TYR A 32 -13.54 1.68 1.89
N ARG A 33 -14.22 0.73 2.56
CA ARG A 33 -14.86 -0.45 1.94
C ARG A 33 -13.85 -1.35 1.20
N ILE A 34 -12.68 -1.53 1.80
CA ILE A 34 -11.58 -2.39 1.30
C ILE A 34 -11.29 -3.58 2.23
N HIS A 35 -12.08 -3.75 3.30
CA HIS A 35 -12.01 -4.94 4.13
C HIS A 35 -12.31 -6.20 3.28
N GLY A 36 -11.42 -7.19 3.32
CA GLY A 36 -11.46 -8.37 2.44
C GLY A 36 -10.70 -8.23 1.11
N LEU A 37 -10.35 -7.01 0.68
CA LEU A 37 -9.52 -6.78 -0.52
C LEU A 37 -8.01 -6.79 -0.23
N LEU A 38 -7.64 -6.74 1.06
CA LEU A 38 -6.26 -6.77 1.53
C LEU A 38 -6.04 -8.01 2.40
N PRO A 39 -4.81 -8.57 2.45
CA PRO A 39 -4.44 -9.58 3.43
C PRO A 39 -4.79 -9.14 4.86
N PRO A 40 -5.15 -10.07 5.77
CA PRO A 40 -5.71 -9.72 7.09
C PRO A 40 -4.73 -8.96 7.99
N THR A 41 -3.42 -9.10 7.77
CA THR A 41 -2.39 -8.41 8.55
C THR A 41 -2.42 -6.90 8.33
N VAL A 42 -2.38 -6.14 9.43
CA VAL A 42 -2.09 -4.70 9.42
C VAL A 42 -0.60 -4.51 9.69
N ALA A 43 0.13 -3.97 8.72
CA ALA A 43 1.57 -3.73 8.85
C ALA A 43 1.82 -2.29 9.28
N THR A 44 2.88 -2.04 10.06
CA THR A 44 3.33 -0.67 10.31
C THR A 44 4.11 -0.15 9.10
N PRO A 45 4.15 1.18 8.87
CA PRO A 45 4.99 1.76 7.81
C PRO A 45 6.47 1.34 7.93
N ASN A 46 7.01 1.31 9.15
CA ASN A 46 8.40 0.90 9.39
C ASN A 46 8.65 -0.56 8.97
N LEU A 47 7.72 -1.48 9.28
CA LEU A 47 7.82 -2.88 8.86
C LEU A 47 7.73 -3.03 7.33
N GLN A 48 6.94 -2.20 6.66
CA GLN A 48 6.89 -2.18 5.19
C GLN A 48 8.23 -1.72 4.59
N VAL A 49 8.84 -0.67 5.15
CA VAL A 49 10.16 -0.19 4.74
C VAL A 49 11.23 -1.26 4.98
N GLU A 50 11.23 -1.91 6.14
CA GLU A 50 12.17 -2.97 6.48
C GLU A 50 12.12 -4.13 5.47
N ARG A 51 10.92 -4.67 5.21
CA ARG A 51 10.70 -5.74 4.22
C ARG A 51 11.11 -5.32 2.82
N PHE A 52 10.80 -4.09 2.42
CA PHE A 52 11.20 -3.57 1.12
C PHE A 52 12.72 -3.49 1.00
N MET A 53 13.40 -2.94 2.02
CA MET A 53 14.86 -2.81 2.03
C MET A 53 15.56 -4.18 2.06
N GLU A 54 15.02 -5.16 2.75
CA GLU A 54 15.51 -6.55 2.73
C GLU A 54 15.42 -7.13 1.30
N ASN A 55 14.26 -7.01 0.66
CA ASN A 55 14.07 -7.46 -0.72
C ASN A 55 15.01 -6.75 -1.70
N LEU A 56 15.16 -5.43 -1.57
CA LEU A 56 16.01 -4.62 -2.44
C LEU A 56 17.49 -5.01 -2.32
N ARG A 57 17.98 -5.30 -1.10
CA ARG A 57 19.37 -5.76 -0.88
C ARG A 57 19.62 -7.13 -1.48
N ASN A 58 18.62 -8.00 -1.47
CA ASN A 58 18.71 -9.37 -1.99
C ASN A 58 18.56 -9.46 -3.53
N MET A 59 18.32 -8.34 -4.23
CA MET A 59 18.25 -8.34 -5.69
C MET A 59 19.63 -8.58 -6.34
N PRO A 60 19.66 -9.30 -7.49
CA PRO A 60 20.90 -9.77 -8.09
C PRO A 60 21.78 -8.66 -8.68
N ASP A 61 21.19 -7.55 -9.12
CA ASP A 61 21.88 -6.48 -9.82
C ASP A 61 21.16 -5.13 -9.65
N ASP A 62 21.81 -4.04 -10.07
CA ASP A 62 21.31 -2.67 -9.92
C ASP A 62 20.14 -2.35 -10.86
N LEU A 63 20.06 -2.96 -12.03
CA LEU A 63 18.92 -2.78 -12.94
C LEU A 63 17.65 -3.37 -12.32
N SER A 64 17.75 -4.55 -11.72
CA SER A 64 16.66 -5.17 -10.97
C SER A 64 16.17 -4.28 -9.81
N ARG A 65 17.10 -3.63 -9.09
CA ARG A 65 16.77 -2.65 -8.01
C ARG A 65 16.10 -1.39 -8.53
N TYR A 66 16.47 -0.93 -9.72
CA TYR A 66 15.90 0.28 -10.32
C TYR A 66 14.45 0.06 -10.81
N ILE A 67 14.12 -1.15 -11.27
CA ILE A 67 12.81 -1.48 -11.82
C ILE A 67 11.77 -1.74 -10.71
N SER A 68 12.20 -2.25 -9.55
CA SER A 68 11.29 -2.61 -8.44
C SER A 68 10.66 -1.39 -7.76
#